data_AF-A0A9X8EJL4-F1
#
_entry.id   AF-A0A9X8EJL4-F1
#
_cell.length_a   1.000
_cell.length_b   1.000
_cell.length_c   1.000
_cell.angle_alpha   90.00
_cell.angle_beta   90.00
_cell.angle_gamma   90.00
#
_symmetry.space_group_name_H-M   'P 1'
#
loop_
_entity.id
_entity.type
_entity.pdbx_description
1 polymer ?
#
loop_
_entity_poly.entity_id
_entity_poly.type
_entity_poly.pdbx_seq_one_letter_code
_entity_poly.pdbx_strand_id
1 'polypeptide(L)'
;MRIKLSPFGADEILVLSRSGESITINGMKLDFEGVHDGAMLPATATNCSWLYGPIERVAGELTLTVRLPHGAMASAQSRFPVDIVNPPEGRIQLPTDFDPKPEQPEVSWPDTIGSIDWSQMVTAEMKQEAAAAKHLAGVQGEIAAQRGVADSAIAPLQDAVDLDDATEAEATALKAWKKYRVALNRLPEQPGYPTDIDWPAPPA
;
A
#
# COMPACT_ATOMS: atom_id res chain seq x y z
N MET A 1 1.78 -17.76 9.72
CA MET A 1 2.29 -16.47 10.25
C MET A 1 3.78 -16.40 9.94
N ARG A 2 4.26 -15.22 9.56
CA ARG A 2 5.67 -14.91 9.33
C ARG A 2 6.09 -13.73 10.19
N ILE A 3 7.19 -13.88 10.93
CA ILE A 3 7.78 -12.80 11.71
C ILE A 3 9.07 -12.37 11.03
N LYS A 4 9.05 -11.18 10.43
CA LYS A 4 10.25 -10.51 9.95
C LYS A 4 10.99 -9.91 11.12
N LEU A 5 12.32 -9.94 11.06
CA LEU A 5 13.16 -9.41 12.12
C LEU A 5 13.96 -8.22 11.58
N SER A 6 13.79 -7.05 12.21
CA SER A 6 14.56 -5.85 11.89
C SER A 6 15.61 -5.63 12.97
N PRO A 7 16.90 -5.83 12.70
CA PRO A 7 17.96 -5.61 13.69
C PRO A 7 17.95 -4.15 14.18
N PHE A 8 18.14 -3.96 15.49
CA PHE A 8 18.19 -2.65 16.13
C PHE A 8 19.26 -2.66 17.24
N GLY A 9 20.14 -1.66 17.24
CA GLY A 9 21.21 -1.55 18.23
C GLY A 9 20.67 -1.14 19.60
N ALA A 10 20.54 -2.10 20.51
CA ALA A 10 20.09 -1.91 21.89
C ALA A 10 20.52 -3.09 22.76
N ASP A 11 20.83 -2.79 24.02
CA ASP A 11 21.13 -3.79 25.05
C ASP A 11 19.84 -4.15 25.83
N GLU A 12 18.77 -4.43 25.10
CA GLU A 12 17.46 -4.81 25.65
C GLU A 12 17.17 -6.29 25.37
N ILE A 13 16.40 -6.93 26.26
CA ILE A 13 15.96 -8.31 26.08
C ILE A 13 14.60 -8.32 25.39
N LEU A 14 14.49 -9.17 24.36
CA LEU A 14 13.24 -9.44 23.66
C LEU A 14 12.83 -10.90 23.91
N VAL A 15 11.59 -11.10 24.37
CA VAL A 15 10.94 -12.40 24.49
C VAL A 15 9.67 -12.37 23.67
N LEU A 16 9.55 -13.32 22.75
CA LEU A 16 8.36 -13.53 21.94
C LEU A 16 7.70 -14.87 22.28
N SER A 17 6.38 -14.87 22.33
CA SER A 17 5.60 -16.10 22.26
C SER A 17 4.40 -15.94 21.34
N ARG A 18 3.95 -17.07 20.78
CA ARG A 18 2.78 -17.14 19.90
C ARG A 18 1.67 -17.96 20.54
N SER A 19 0.44 -17.49 20.37
CA SER A 19 -0.76 -18.29 20.62
C SER A 19 -1.76 -18.06 19.49
N GLY A 20 -1.88 -19.02 18.56
CA GLY A 20 -2.73 -18.87 17.38
C GLY A 20 -2.29 -17.70 16.50
N GLU A 21 -3.11 -16.65 16.44
CA GLU A 21 -2.82 -15.39 15.72
C GLU A 21 -2.38 -14.25 16.64
N SER A 22 -2.34 -14.49 17.94
CA SER A 22 -1.78 -13.55 18.91
C SER A 22 -0.26 -13.72 19.03
N ILE A 23 0.44 -12.61 19.26
CA ILE A 23 1.83 -12.57 19.70
C ILE A 23 1.92 -11.86 21.05
N THR A 24 2.68 -12.44 21.98
CA THR A 24 3.06 -11.78 23.23
C THR A 24 4.51 -11.33 23.13
N ILE A 25 4.74 -10.04 23.39
CA ILE A 25 6.06 -9.40 23.36
C ILE A 25 6.36 -8.85 24.75
N ASN A 26 7.36 -9.39 25.46
CA ASN A 26 7.72 -8.97 26.81
C ASN A 26 6.49 -8.79 27.74
N GLY A 27 5.59 -9.79 27.77
CA GLY A 27 4.35 -9.78 28.58
C GLY A 27 3.15 -9.06 27.97
N MET A 28 3.32 -8.28 26.89
CA MET A 28 2.22 -7.61 26.20
C MET A 28 1.64 -8.51 25.10
N LYS A 29 0.42 -9.02 25.29
CA LYS A 29 -0.31 -9.82 24.28
C LYS A 29 -1.03 -8.91 23.29
N LEU A 30 -0.78 -9.10 22.00
CA LEU A 30 -1.48 -8.45 20.89
C LEU A 30 -2.19 -9.52 20.04
N ASP A 31 -3.45 -9.27 19.70
CA ASP A 31 -4.28 -10.22 18.96
C ASP A 31 -4.60 -9.73 17.55
N PHE A 32 -4.09 -10.44 16.53
CA PHE A 32 -4.19 -10.02 15.13
C PHE A 32 -5.28 -10.77 14.33
N GLU A 33 -6.20 -11.47 15.01
CA GLU A 33 -7.32 -12.17 14.35
C GLU A 33 -8.16 -11.22 13.46
N GLY A 34 -8.30 -9.95 13.86
CA GLY A 34 -9.01 -8.92 13.09
C GLY A 34 -8.31 -8.47 11.79
N VAL A 35 -7.05 -8.84 11.57
CA VAL A 35 -6.33 -8.54 10.33
C VAL A 35 -6.70 -9.60 9.29
N HIS A 36 -7.73 -9.36 8.50
CA HIS A 36 -8.21 -10.29 7.46
C HIS A 36 -7.37 -10.24 6.17
N ASP A 37 -7.59 -11.17 5.24
CA ASP A 37 -6.80 -11.25 4.01
C ASP A 37 -6.91 -9.97 3.17
N GLY A 38 -5.76 -9.48 2.70
CA GLY A 38 -5.60 -8.19 2.02
C GLY A 38 -5.59 -6.97 2.93
N ALA A 39 -5.89 -7.12 4.23
CA ALA A 39 -5.84 -6.02 5.19
C ALA A 39 -4.40 -5.68 5.60
N MET A 40 -4.22 -4.43 6.00
CA MET A 40 -2.99 -3.89 6.55
C MET A 40 -3.31 -3.06 7.79
N LEU A 41 -2.54 -3.27 8.84
CA LEU A 41 -2.54 -2.49 10.06
C LEU A 41 -1.14 -1.88 10.25
N PRO A 42 -1.00 -0.56 10.46
CA PRO A 42 0.30 0.02 10.78
C PRO A 42 0.74 -0.40 12.20
N ALA A 43 2.04 -0.62 12.42
CA ALA A 43 2.56 -0.97 13.76
C ALA A 43 2.17 0.05 14.85
N THR A 44 2.00 1.33 14.51
CA THR A 44 1.55 2.39 15.42
C THR A 44 0.20 2.11 16.06
N ALA A 45 -0.68 1.36 15.38
CA ALA A 45 -1.98 0.98 15.92
C ALA A 45 -1.89 0.05 17.13
N THR A 46 -0.76 -0.63 17.32
CA THR A 46 -0.55 -1.56 18.44
C THR A 46 -0.03 -0.88 19.71
N ASN A 47 0.45 0.37 19.58
CA ASN A 47 1.21 1.09 20.61
C ASN A 47 2.38 0.27 21.20
N CYS A 48 2.91 -0.70 20.44
CA CYS A 48 4.02 -1.57 20.83
C CYS A 48 5.29 -1.14 20.10
N SER A 49 6.26 -0.60 20.84
CA SER A 49 7.54 -0.09 20.29
C SER A 49 8.43 -1.16 19.66
N TRP A 50 8.15 -2.44 19.95
CA TRP A 50 8.83 -3.61 19.40
C TRP A 50 8.35 -3.98 17.99
N LEU A 51 7.18 -3.51 17.57
CA LEU A 51 6.67 -3.71 16.23
C LEU A 51 7.09 -2.56 15.32
N TYR A 52 7.37 -2.89 14.08
CA TYR A 52 7.77 -1.94 13.05
C TYR A 52 7.12 -2.28 11.72
N GLY A 53 6.95 -1.27 10.85
CA GLY A 53 6.38 -1.47 9.53
C GLY A 53 4.91 -1.91 9.56
N PRO A 54 4.41 -2.41 8.42
CA PRO A 54 3.04 -2.87 8.33
C PRO A 54 2.87 -4.30 8.88
N ILE A 55 1.71 -4.54 9.47
CA ILE A 55 1.19 -5.84 9.85
C ILE A 55 0.12 -6.18 8.83
N GLU A 56 0.36 -7.17 7.98
CA GLU A 56 -0.50 -7.44 6.83
C GLU A 56 -0.81 -8.92 6.73
N ARG A 57 -1.97 -9.23 6.15
CA ARG A 57 -2.28 -10.59 5.72
C ARG A 57 -2.39 -10.63 4.21
N VAL A 58 -1.64 -11.53 3.59
CA VAL A 58 -1.66 -11.73 2.14
C VAL A 58 -1.74 -13.22 1.86
N ALA A 59 -2.74 -13.64 1.07
CA ALA A 59 -3.02 -15.03 0.76
C ALA A 59 -3.10 -15.91 2.03
N GLY A 60 -3.71 -15.39 3.10
CA GLY A 60 -3.87 -16.05 4.39
C GLY A 60 -2.65 -15.99 5.32
N GLU A 61 -1.47 -15.59 4.85
CA GLU A 61 -0.27 -15.45 5.69
C GLU A 61 -0.21 -14.08 6.37
N LEU A 62 -0.42 -14.05 7.69
CA LEU A 62 -0.13 -12.87 8.52
C LEU A 62 1.38 -12.66 8.62
N THR A 63 1.83 -11.46 8.26
CA THR A 63 3.23 -11.01 8.35
C THR A 63 3.32 -9.77 9.23
N LEU A 64 4.27 -9.78 10.16
CA LEU A 64 4.60 -8.64 11.02
C LEU A 64 6.12 -8.51 11.17
N THR A 65 6.61 -7.30 11.45
CA THR A 65 8.05 -7.07 11.67
C THR A 65 8.32 -6.72 13.12
N VAL A 66 9.19 -7.48 13.77
CA VAL A 66 9.66 -7.24 15.14
C VAL A 66 11.06 -6.66 15.10
N ARG A 67 11.32 -5.65 15.94
CA ARG A 67 12.65 -5.09 16.16
C ARG A 67 13.46 -6.06 17.01
N LEU A 68 14.55 -6.57 16.47
CA LEU A 68 15.44 -7.53 17.11
C LEU A 68 16.61 -6.77 17.77
N PRO A 69 16.68 -6.67 19.10
CA PRO A 69 17.78 -5.99 19.77
C PRO A 69 19.09 -6.78 19.60
N HIS A 70 20.17 -6.04 19.37
CA HIS A 70 21.52 -6.60 19.31
C HIS A 70 22.57 -5.63 19.86
N GLY A 71 23.66 -6.20 20.38
CA GLY A 71 24.73 -5.43 21.00
C GLY A 71 25.77 -4.95 19.99
N ALA A 72 26.75 -4.18 20.45
CA ALA A 72 27.85 -3.68 19.61
C ALA A 72 28.67 -4.81 18.96
N MET A 73 28.81 -5.94 19.66
CA MET A 73 29.58 -7.11 19.22
C MET A 73 28.68 -8.24 18.67
N ALA A 74 27.47 -7.90 18.20
CA ALA A 74 26.50 -8.86 17.69
C ALA A 74 27.05 -9.73 16.55
N SER A 75 26.68 -11.00 16.51
CA SER A 75 26.99 -11.94 15.44
C SER A 75 26.33 -11.56 14.11
N ALA A 76 26.77 -12.20 13.03
CA ALA A 76 26.17 -11.98 11.71
C ALA A 76 24.68 -12.36 11.68
N GLN A 77 24.29 -13.41 12.40
CA GLN A 77 22.90 -13.86 12.48
C GLN A 77 22.01 -12.83 13.19
N SER A 78 22.53 -12.16 14.22
CA SER A 78 21.85 -11.05 14.90
C SER A 78 21.71 -9.79 14.03
N ARG A 79 22.73 -9.48 13.20
CA ARG A 79 22.73 -8.29 12.32
C ARG A 79 21.99 -8.50 11.00
N PHE A 80 21.86 -9.74 10.55
CA PHE A 80 21.19 -10.13 9.31
C PHE A 80 20.25 -11.30 9.58
N PRO A 81 19.23 -11.11 10.44
CA PRO A 81 18.35 -12.18 10.84
C PRO A 81 17.49 -12.64 9.66
N VAL A 82 17.26 -13.95 9.60
CA VAL A 82 16.28 -14.53 8.68
C VAL A 82 14.88 -14.43 9.27
N ASP A 83 13.87 -14.35 8.40
CA ASP A 83 12.47 -14.41 8.81
C ASP A 83 12.16 -15.72 9.55
N ILE A 84 11.34 -15.63 10.59
CA ILE A 84 10.77 -16.81 11.24
C ILE A 84 9.44 -17.14 10.54
N VAL A 85 9.45 -18.18 9.71
CA VAL A 85 8.28 -18.67 8.99
C VAL A 85 7.61 -19.78 9.79
N ASN A 86 6.30 -19.67 10.00
CA ASN A 86 5.50 -20.62 10.80
C ASN A 86 6.09 -20.85 12.21
N PRO A 87 6.25 -19.80 13.04
CA PRO A 87 6.77 -19.93 14.40
C PRO A 87 5.96 -20.96 15.21
N PRO A 88 6.57 -21.70 16.15
CA PRO A 88 5.86 -22.65 16.99
C PRO A 88 4.84 -21.95 17.91
N GLU A 89 3.88 -22.70 18.43
CA GLU A 89 3.06 -22.25 19.57
C GLU A 89 3.94 -22.16 20.83
N GLY A 90 3.67 -21.17 21.68
CA GLY A 90 4.47 -20.88 22.86
C GLY A 90 5.72 -20.04 22.54
N ARG A 91 6.79 -20.24 23.30
CA ARG A 91 8.01 -19.42 23.22
C ARG A 91 8.70 -19.56 21.85
N ILE A 92 9.03 -18.42 21.24
CA ILE A 92 9.76 -18.35 19.97
C ILE A 92 11.24 -18.10 20.25
N GLN A 93 12.11 -18.97 19.72
CA GLN A 93 13.55 -18.78 19.79
C GLN A 93 13.99 -17.69 18.81
N LEU A 94 14.70 -16.68 19.29
CA LEU A 94 15.19 -15.60 18.45
C LEU A 94 16.61 -15.87 17.94
N PRO A 95 16.92 -15.51 16.68
CA PRO A 95 18.25 -15.63 16.10
C PRO A 95 19.16 -14.47 16.56
N THR A 96 19.32 -14.28 17.88
CA THR A 96 20.14 -13.22 18.48
C THR A 96 21.00 -13.76 19.61
N ASP A 97 22.16 -13.15 19.81
CA ASP A 97 23.08 -13.49 20.90
C ASP A 97 22.50 -13.13 22.29
N PHE A 98 21.42 -12.35 22.33
CA PHE A 98 20.69 -11.94 23.52
C PHE A 98 19.43 -12.75 23.84
N ASP A 99 19.15 -13.81 23.08
CA ASP A 99 18.00 -14.66 23.36
C ASP A 99 18.21 -15.34 24.74
N PRO A 100 17.31 -15.13 25.72
CA PRO A 100 17.54 -15.65 27.07
C PRO A 100 17.66 -17.17 27.07
N LYS A 101 18.69 -17.71 27.70
CA LYS A 101 18.85 -19.18 27.73
C LYS A 101 17.87 -19.80 28.73
N PRO A 102 17.40 -21.05 28.52
CA PRO A 102 16.49 -21.72 29.45
C PRO A 102 17.01 -21.79 30.89
N GLU A 103 18.33 -21.81 31.09
CA GLU A 103 18.98 -21.82 32.41
C GLU A 103 19.01 -20.45 33.13
N GLN A 104 18.66 -19.35 32.46
CA GLN A 104 18.63 -18.02 33.08
C GLN A 104 17.29 -17.79 33.80
N PRO A 105 17.27 -17.05 34.92
CA PRO A 105 16.03 -16.71 35.60
C PRO A 105 15.10 -16.00 34.61
N GLU A 106 13.85 -16.47 34.53
CA GLU A 106 12.85 -15.93 33.62
C GLU A 106 12.60 -14.46 33.98
N VAL A 107 12.85 -13.56 33.02
CA VAL A 107 12.56 -12.14 33.20
C VAL A 107 11.04 -12.01 33.23
N SER A 108 10.49 -11.76 34.42
CA SER A 108 9.05 -11.57 34.61
C SER A 108 8.66 -10.19 34.12
N TRP A 109 7.79 -10.15 33.11
CA TRP A 109 7.12 -8.95 32.66
C TRP A 109 5.69 -8.94 33.20
N PRO A 110 5.05 -7.78 33.38
CA PRO A 110 3.63 -7.75 33.69
C PRO A 110 2.84 -8.28 32.49
N ASP A 111 1.97 -9.27 32.74
CA ASP A 111 1.02 -9.73 31.74
C ASP A 111 0.02 -8.62 31.44
N THR A 112 0.06 -8.09 30.23
CA THR A 112 -0.80 -7.00 29.77
C THR A 112 -1.45 -7.39 28.45
N ILE A 113 -2.71 -6.97 28.28
CA ILE A 113 -3.39 -7.07 26.99
C ILE A 113 -3.18 -5.74 26.28
N GLY A 114 -2.49 -5.77 25.14
CA GLY A 114 -2.31 -4.60 24.29
C GLY A 114 -3.63 -4.22 23.61
N SER A 115 -3.85 -2.92 23.43
CA SER A 115 -5.02 -2.39 22.72
C SER A 115 -4.64 -2.06 21.29
N ILE A 116 -5.30 -2.69 20.31
CA ILE A 116 -5.12 -2.38 18.90
C ILE A 116 -6.14 -1.33 18.47
N ASP A 117 -5.65 -0.23 17.92
CA ASP A 117 -6.47 0.80 17.29
C ASP A 117 -6.91 0.35 15.88
N TRP A 118 -8.03 -0.36 15.83
CA TRP A 118 -8.62 -0.85 14.59
C TRP A 118 -9.09 0.25 13.63
N SER A 119 -9.21 1.51 14.09
CA SER A 119 -9.54 2.64 13.20
C SER A 119 -8.43 2.96 12.21
N GLN A 120 -7.19 2.49 12.45
CA GLN A 120 -6.06 2.62 11.55
C GLN A 120 -5.93 1.48 10.53
N MET A 121 -6.85 0.51 10.56
CA MET A 121 -6.80 -0.63 9.63
C MET A 121 -7.23 -0.22 8.22
N VAL A 122 -6.41 -0.58 7.24
CA VAL A 122 -6.73 -0.44 5.82
C VAL A 122 -7.18 -1.80 5.29
N THR A 123 -8.45 -1.93 4.97
CA THR A 123 -9.03 -3.18 4.47
C THR A 123 -8.71 -3.44 3.00
N ALA A 124 -8.91 -4.68 2.55
CA ALA A 124 -8.81 -5.04 1.14
C ALA A 124 -9.77 -4.20 0.26
N GLU A 125 -11.00 -3.98 0.74
CA GLU A 125 -12.01 -3.18 0.06
C GLU A 125 -11.56 -1.72 -0.08
N MET A 126 -11.06 -1.10 0.99
CA MET A 126 -10.52 0.27 0.93
C MET A 126 -9.36 0.40 -0.07
N LYS A 127 -8.46 -0.60 -0.13
CA LYS A 127 -7.37 -0.62 -1.12
C LYS A 127 -7.93 -0.72 -2.54
N GLN A 128 -8.98 -1.52 -2.76
CA GLN A 128 -9.63 -1.67 -4.06
C GLN A 128 -10.33 -0.37 -4.50
N GLU A 129 -11.10 0.26 -3.61
CA GLU A 129 -11.76 1.54 -3.88
C GLU A 129 -10.74 2.63 -4.21
N ALA A 130 -9.66 2.74 -3.44
CA ALA A 130 -8.59 3.69 -3.69
C ALA A 130 -7.90 3.43 -5.05
N ALA A 131 -7.67 2.17 -5.41
CA ALA A 131 -7.11 1.81 -6.70
C ALA A 131 -8.07 2.15 -7.86
N ALA A 132 -9.37 1.87 -7.70
CA ALA A 132 -10.39 2.21 -8.69
C ALA A 132 -10.52 3.74 -8.87
N ALA A 133 -10.54 4.49 -7.76
CA ALA A 133 -10.58 5.95 -7.79
C ALA A 133 -9.33 6.54 -8.47
N LYS A 134 -8.15 5.99 -8.18
CA LYS A 134 -6.90 6.39 -8.85
C LYS A 134 -6.93 6.11 -10.34
N HIS A 135 -7.45 4.94 -10.75
CA HIS A 135 -7.58 4.58 -12.15
C HIS A 135 -8.52 5.54 -12.89
N LEU A 136 -9.71 5.80 -12.32
CA LEU A 136 -10.67 6.76 -12.84
C LEU A 136 -10.06 8.16 -12.97
N ALA A 137 -9.33 8.64 -11.96
CA ALA A 137 -8.67 9.93 -12.01
C ALA A 137 -7.60 10.01 -13.12
N GLY A 138 -6.85 8.93 -13.34
CA GLY A 138 -5.89 8.83 -14.45
C GLY A 138 -6.56 8.97 -15.82
N VAL A 139 -7.65 8.23 -16.03
CA VAL A 139 -8.46 8.30 -17.25
C VAL A 139 -9.01 9.72 -17.47
N GLN A 140 -9.58 10.33 -16.43
CA GLN A 140 -10.11 11.69 -16.52
C GLN A 140 -9.01 12.72 -16.85
N GLY A 141 -7.81 12.53 -16.29
CA GLY A 141 -6.63 13.34 -16.62
C GLY A 141 -6.24 13.23 -18.09
N GLU A 142 -6.28 12.02 -18.67
CA GLU A 142 -6.00 11.80 -20.08
C GLU A 142 -7.05 12.45 -21.00
N ILE A 143 -8.34 12.30 -20.68
CA ILE A 143 -9.43 13.01 -21.39
C ILE A 143 -9.18 14.51 -21.36
N ALA A 144 -8.85 15.07 -20.19
CA ALA A 144 -8.59 16.50 -20.04
C ALA A 144 -7.38 16.95 -20.86
N ALA A 145 -6.29 16.18 -20.88
CA ALA A 145 -5.10 16.45 -21.67
C ALA A 145 -5.39 16.45 -23.18
N GLN A 146 -6.07 15.43 -23.68
CA GLN A 146 -6.44 15.32 -25.10
C GLN A 146 -7.43 16.44 -25.52
N ARG A 147 -8.34 16.84 -24.63
CA ARG A 147 -9.20 18.01 -24.86
C ARG A 147 -8.41 19.31 -24.94
N GLY A 148 -7.41 19.50 -24.07
CA GLY A 148 -6.52 20.66 -24.12
C GLY A 148 -5.76 20.79 -25.44
N VAL A 149 -5.32 19.67 -26.01
CA VAL A 149 -4.73 19.63 -27.37
C VAL A 149 -5.76 20.04 -28.42
N ALA A 150 -6.97 19.47 -28.37
CA ALA A 150 -8.03 19.81 -29.32
C ALA A 150 -8.42 21.29 -29.24
N ASP A 151 -8.54 21.86 -28.04
CA ASP A 151 -8.87 23.27 -27.84
C ASP A 151 -7.77 24.18 -28.40
N SER A 152 -6.50 23.80 -28.23
CA SER A 152 -5.34 24.54 -28.79
C SER A 152 -5.28 24.49 -30.32
N ALA A 153 -5.68 23.36 -30.94
CA ALA A 153 -5.77 23.23 -32.39
C ALA A 153 -6.99 23.97 -32.98
N ILE A 154 -8.12 23.97 -32.26
CA ILE A 154 -9.37 24.61 -32.70
C ILE A 154 -9.25 26.13 -32.70
N ALA A 155 -8.57 26.74 -31.71
CA ALA A 155 -8.51 28.20 -31.57
C ALA A 155 -8.09 28.94 -32.85
N PRO A 156 -6.90 28.70 -33.45
CA PRO A 156 -6.48 29.42 -34.66
C PRO A 156 -7.37 29.13 -35.88
N LEU A 157 -7.90 27.91 -36.00
CA LEU A 157 -8.80 27.54 -37.09
C LEU A 157 -10.17 28.24 -36.96
N GLN A 158 -10.64 28.43 -35.73
CA GLN A 158 -11.85 29.17 -35.45
C GLN A 158 -11.66 30.66 -35.76
N ASP A 159 -10.52 31.24 -35.38
CA ASP A 159 -10.20 32.63 -35.70
C ASP A 159 -10.21 32.90 -37.22
N ALA A 160 -9.63 32.01 -38.02
CA ALA A 160 -9.65 32.11 -39.48
C ALA A 160 -11.07 32.07 -40.06
N VAL A 161 -11.95 31.22 -39.50
CA VAL A 161 -13.36 31.15 -39.90
C VAL A 161 -14.11 32.41 -39.48
N ASP A 162 -13.88 32.91 -38.27
CA ASP A 162 -14.55 34.10 -37.73
C ASP A 162 -14.12 35.38 -38.46
N LEU A 163 -12.94 35.39 -39.07
CA LEU A 163 -12.41 36.46 -39.92
C LEU A 163 -12.79 36.30 -41.41
N ASP A 164 -13.56 35.27 -41.76
CA ASP A 164 -13.90 34.91 -43.15
C ASP A 164 -12.66 34.67 -44.06
N ASP A 165 -11.51 34.31 -43.48
CA ASP A 165 -10.22 34.07 -44.17
C ASP A 165 -9.83 32.58 -44.22
N ALA A 166 -10.66 31.71 -43.66
CA ALA A 166 -10.38 30.27 -43.62
C ALA A 166 -10.34 29.64 -45.02
N THR A 167 -9.27 28.89 -45.28
CA THR A 167 -9.18 27.99 -46.42
C THR A 167 -10.12 26.78 -46.26
N GLU A 168 -10.44 26.11 -47.37
CA GLU A 168 -11.26 24.87 -47.34
C GLU A 168 -10.59 23.76 -46.49
N ALA A 169 -9.26 23.72 -46.49
CA ALA A 169 -8.48 22.79 -45.67
C ALA A 169 -8.65 23.10 -44.16
N GLU A 170 -8.56 24.37 -43.76
CA GLU A 170 -8.75 24.79 -42.36
C GLU A 170 -10.19 24.56 -41.89
N ALA A 171 -11.19 24.83 -42.73
CA ALA A 171 -12.59 24.53 -42.42
C ALA A 171 -12.84 23.03 -42.21
N THR A 172 -12.18 22.18 -43.03
CA THR A 172 -12.23 20.71 -42.90
C THR A 172 -11.55 20.25 -41.61
N ALA A 173 -10.36 20.78 -41.31
CA ALA A 173 -9.62 20.50 -40.08
C ALA A 173 -10.42 20.92 -38.83
N LEU A 174 -11.03 22.11 -38.84
CA LEU A 174 -11.85 22.62 -37.74
C LEU A 174 -13.00 21.66 -37.42
N LYS A 175 -13.68 21.16 -38.46
CA LYS A 175 -14.76 20.17 -38.31
C LYS A 175 -14.25 18.85 -37.74
N ALA A 176 -13.08 18.38 -38.17
CA ALA A 176 -12.46 17.16 -37.66
C ALA A 176 -12.10 17.30 -36.17
N TRP A 177 -11.43 18.39 -35.78
CA TRP A 177 -11.08 18.67 -34.39
C TRP A 177 -12.31 18.86 -33.49
N LYS A 178 -13.36 19.54 -33.96
CA LYS A 178 -14.63 19.64 -33.20
C LYS A 178 -15.29 18.28 -33.00
N LYS A 179 -15.29 17.40 -34.02
CA LYS A 179 -15.80 16.01 -33.88
C LYS A 179 -14.98 15.22 -32.87
N TYR A 180 -13.66 15.30 -32.94
CA TYR A 180 -12.74 14.68 -31.99
C TYR A 180 -13.02 15.12 -30.55
N ARG A 181 -13.10 16.44 -30.30
CA ARG A 181 -13.43 16.98 -28.97
C ARG A 181 -14.79 16.51 -28.45
N VAL A 182 -15.80 16.41 -29.33
CA VAL A 182 -17.11 15.86 -28.97
C VAL A 182 -17.02 14.37 -28.63
N ALA A 183 -16.23 13.59 -29.37
CA ALA A 183 -15.99 12.19 -29.08
C ALA A 183 -15.32 12.00 -27.70
N LEU A 184 -14.31 12.82 -27.37
CA LEU A 184 -13.68 12.83 -26.05
C LEU A 184 -14.67 13.09 -24.92
N ASN A 185 -15.61 14.02 -25.11
CA ASN A 185 -16.64 14.33 -24.11
C ASN A 185 -17.65 13.19 -23.90
N ARG A 186 -17.77 12.28 -24.86
CA ARG A 186 -18.68 11.13 -24.81
C ARG A 186 -18.00 9.85 -24.34
N LEU A 187 -16.68 9.85 -24.11
CA LEU A 187 -15.96 8.70 -23.57
C LEU A 187 -16.58 8.16 -22.26
N PRO A 188 -17.06 9.00 -21.32
CA PRO A 188 -17.73 8.51 -20.11
C PRO A 188 -19.06 7.78 -20.35
N GLU A 189 -19.65 7.92 -21.55
CA GLU A 189 -20.91 7.27 -21.94
C GLU A 189 -20.69 5.87 -22.55
N GLN A 190 -19.43 5.45 -22.75
CA GLN A 190 -19.11 4.14 -23.30
C GLN A 190 -19.40 3.02 -22.28
N PRO A 191 -19.88 1.83 -22.72
CA PRO A 191 -20.22 0.71 -21.85
C PRO A 191 -19.03 0.08 -21.10
N GLY A 192 -17.79 0.45 -21.44
CA GLY A 192 -16.56 0.00 -20.78
C GLY A 192 -15.90 1.03 -19.87
N TYR A 193 -16.43 2.25 -19.77
CA TYR A 193 -15.80 3.31 -18.98
C TYR A 193 -15.78 2.97 -17.48
N PRO A 194 -14.68 3.24 -16.75
CA PRO A 194 -13.40 3.81 -17.19
C PRO A 194 -12.33 2.77 -17.59
N THR A 195 -12.68 1.49 -17.70
CA THR A 195 -11.69 0.40 -17.77
C THR A 195 -11.30 0.03 -19.20
N ASP A 196 -12.28 -0.01 -20.10
CA ASP A 196 -12.12 -0.32 -21.52
C ASP A 196 -12.71 0.83 -22.33
N ILE A 197 -11.83 1.65 -22.92
CA ILE A 197 -12.19 2.91 -23.57
C ILE A 197 -11.67 2.87 -25.01
N ASP A 198 -12.59 3.02 -25.95
CA ASP A 198 -12.27 3.23 -27.36
C ASP A 198 -11.93 4.72 -27.58
N TRP A 199 -10.63 5.02 -27.52
CA TRP A 199 -10.12 6.38 -27.67
C TRP A 199 -10.20 6.84 -29.13
N PRO A 200 -10.81 8.00 -29.41
CA PRO A 200 -10.82 8.52 -30.77
C PRO A 200 -9.39 8.85 -31.23
N ALA A 201 -9.11 8.70 -32.53
CA ALA A 201 -7.83 9.11 -33.09
C ALA A 201 -7.81 10.65 -33.27
N PRO A 202 -6.73 11.34 -32.89
CA PRO A 202 -6.59 12.76 -33.16
C PRO A 202 -6.52 13.01 -34.69
N PRO A 203 -7.12 14.10 -35.18
CA PRO A 203 -6.95 14.54 -36.56
C PRO A 203 -5.49 14.86 -36.90
N ALA A 204 -5.11 14.71 -38.16
CA ALA A 204 -3.81 15.09 -38.70
C ALA A 204 -3.69 16.60 -38.95
#